data_AF-A0A558AN01-F1
#
_entry.id   AF-A0A558AN01-F1
#
_cell.length_a   1.000
_cell.length_b   1.000
_cell.length_c   1.000
_cell.angle_alpha   90.00
_cell.angle_beta   90.00
_cell.angle_gamma   90.00
#
_symmetry.space_group_name_H-M   'P 1'
#
loop_
_entity.id
_entity.type
_entity.pdbx_description
1 polymer ?
#
loop_
_entity_poly.entity_id
_entity_poly.type
_entity_poly.pdbx_seq_one_letter_code
_entity_poly.pdbx_strand_id
1 'polypeptide(L)'
;MESAAMRYKEIVGLAASAADELRAWELRRVQELESEILAAEQAVAEAAQREQRTAQVAHNWWRMAADNVSRLTWLELAEGPTPAANARAAWLDRYLNELKPMYQELVDSVLSLGWRARR
;
A
#
# COMPACT_ATOMS: atom_id res chain seq x y z
N MET A 1 46.30 -12.45 -50.10
CA MET A 1 45.40 -13.59 -49.85
C MET A 1 45.34 -13.78 -48.35
N GLU A 2 44.18 -13.53 -47.77
CA GLU A 2 43.93 -13.78 -46.35
C GLU A 2 43.86 -15.30 -46.13
N SER A 3 44.66 -15.83 -45.20
CA SER A 3 44.70 -17.28 -44.97
C SER A 3 43.49 -17.73 -44.15
N ALA A 4 43.05 -18.97 -44.32
CA ALA A 4 41.98 -19.55 -43.51
C ALA A 4 42.26 -19.47 -41.99
N ALA A 5 43.54 -19.51 -41.60
CA ALA A 5 43.96 -19.36 -40.21
C ALA A 5 43.74 -17.93 -39.66
N MET A 6 43.94 -16.89 -40.48
CA MET A 6 43.67 -15.50 -40.08
C MET A 6 42.17 -15.28 -39.84
N ARG A 7 41.32 -15.73 -40.77
CA ARG A 7 39.86 -15.64 -40.62
C ARG A 7 39.35 -16.39 -39.40
N TYR A 8 39.89 -17.58 -39.15
CA TYR A 8 39.54 -18.34 -37.95
C TYR A 8 39.88 -17.57 -36.67
N LYS A 9 41.08 -16.97 -36.60
CA LYS A 9 41.50 -16.17 -35.45
C LYS A 9 40.59 -14.96 -35.23
N GLU A 10 40.17 -14.29 -36.29
CA GLU A 10 39.25 -13.16 -36.23
C GLU A 10 37.87 -13.58 -35.71
N ILE A 11 37.31 -14.67 -36.22
CA ILE A 11 36.03 -15.22 -35.76
C ILE A 11 36.09 -15.59 -34.29
N VAL A 12 37.16 -16.27 -33.86
CA VAL A 12 37.34 -16.66 -32.45
C VAL A 12 37.52 -15.42 -31.56
N GLY A 13 38.24 -14.40 -32.02
CA GLY A 13 38.39 -13.14 -31.29
C GLY A 13 37.06 -12.40 -31.11
N LEU A 14 36.24 -12.34 -32.16
CA LEU A 14 34.89 -11.75 -32.10
C LEU A 14 33.98 -12.55 -31.16
N ALA A 15 34.01 -13.87 -31.24
CA ALA A 15 33.22 -14.73 -30.36
C ALA A 15 33.62 -14.58 -28.88
N ALA A 16 34.92 -14.44 -28.61
CA ALA A 16 35.42 -14.19 -27.25
C ALA A 16 34.94 -12.83 -26.72
N SER A 17 35.08 -11.77 -27.51
CA SER A 17 34.61 -10.42 -27.13
C SER A 17 33.10 -10.40 -26.85
N ALA A 18 32.31 -11.02 -27.74
CA ALA A 18 30.86 -11.10 -27.57
C ALA A 18 30.46 -11.87 -26.31
N ALA A 19 31.19 -12.95 -25.97
CA ALA A 19 30.95 -13.72 -24.76
C ALA A 19 31.25 -12.89 -23.49
N ASP A 20 32.31 -12.09 -23.50
CA ASP A 20 32.67 -11.24 -22.36
C ASP A 20 31.69 -10.06 -22.21
N GLU A 21 31.26 -9.46 -23.31
CA GLU A 21 30.20 -8.44 -23.31
C GLU A 21 28.88 -8.99 -22.79
N LEU A 22 28.49 -10.19 -23.20
CA LEU A 22 27.28 -10.85 -22.72
C LEU A 22 27.35 -11.08 -21.21
N ARG A 23 28.46 -11.64 -20.70
CA ARG A 23 28.63 -11.84 -19.25
C ARG A 23 28.59 -10.53 -18.46
N ALA A 24 29.21 -9.48 -18.98
CA ALA A 24 29.20 -8.16 -18.35
C ALA A 24 27.79 -7.54 -18.36
N TRP A 25 27.01 -7.80 -19.41
CA TRP A 25 25.61 -7.41 -19.47
C TRP A 25 24.75 -8.21 -18.50
N GLU A 26 24.89 -9.54 -18.47
CA GLU A 26 24.15 -10.43 -17.55
C GLU A 26 24.38 -10.04 -16.09
N LEU A 27 25.64 -9.79 -15.70
CA LEU A 27 25.96 -9.37 -14.32
C LEU A 27 25.28 -8.06 -13.94
N ARG A 28 25.31 -7.06 -14.82
CA ARG A 28 24.61 -5.78 -14.60
C ARG A 28 23.11 -5.99 -14.53
N ARG A 29 22.55 -6.84 -15.41
CA ARG A 29 21.12 -7.09 -15.45
C ARG A 29 20.62 -7.81 -14.20
N VAL A 30 21.41 -8.74 -13.65
CA VAL A 30 21.12 -9.39 -12.36
C VAL A 30 21.06 -8.35 -11.25
N GLN A 31 22.07 -7.47 -11.15
CA GLN A 31 22.11 -6.43 -10.12
C GLN A 31 20.92 -5.46 -10.23
N GLU A 32 20.56 -5.04 -11.45
CA GLU A 32 19.37 -4.22 -11.70
C GLU A 32 18.10 -4.93 -11.21
N LEU A 33 17.89 -6.18 -11.62
CA LEU A 33 16.71 -6.96 -11.24
C LEU A 33 16.64 -7.20 -9.72
N GLU A 34 17.76 -7.50 -9.07
CA GLU A 34 17.81 -7.65 -7.60
C GLU A 34 17.38 -6.36 -6.91
N SER A 35 17.84 -5.20 -7.40
CA SER A 35 17.44 -3.90 -6.86
C SER A 35 15.96 -3.59 -7.09
N GLU A 36 15.42 -3.92 -8.28
CA GLU A 36 14.01 -3.74 -8.62
C GLU A 36 13.12 -4.64 -7.74
N ILE A 37 13.52 -5.90 -7.51
CA ILE A 37 12.83 -6.84 -6.62
C ILE A 37 12.81 -6.30 -5.20
N LEU A 38 13.96 -5.89 -4.67
CA LEU A 38 14.05 -5.36 -3.31
C LEU A 38 13.16 -4.12 -3.13
N ALA A 39 13.16 -3.21 -4.10
CA ALA A 39 12.30 -2.03 -4.08
C ALA A 39 10.81 -2.39 -4.12
N ALA A 40 10.43 -3.39 -4.92
CA ALA A 40 9.06 -3.87 -4.99
C ALA A 40 8.61 -4.54 -3.68
N GLU A 41 9.47 -5.36 -3.06
CA GLU A 41 9.21 -5.99 -1.76
C GLU A 41 8.99 -4.95 -0.66
N GLN A 42 9.84 -3.91 -0.62
CA GLN A 42 9.69 -2.80 0.31
C GLN A 42 8.37 -2.07 0.09
N ALA A 43 8.02 -1.75 -1.16
CA ALA A 43 6.78 -1.07 -1.48
C ALA A 43 5.54 -1.87 -1.06
N VAL A 44 5.56 -3.20 -1.23
CA VAL A 44 4.49 -4.10 -0.78
C VAL A 44 4.39 -4.12 0.74
N ALA A 45 5.52 -4.23 1.45
CA ALA A 45 5.55 -4.22 2.91
C ALA A 45 5.00 -2.90 3.48
N GLU A 46 5.40 -1.77 2.90
CA GLU A 46 4.90 -0.45 3.29
C GLU A 46 3.41 -0.27 3.00
N ALA A 47 2.91 -0.82 1.88
CA ALA A 47 1.49 -0.80 1.56
C ALA A 47 0.67 -1.61 2.59
N ALA A 48 1.13 -2.82 2.92
CA ALA A 48 0.48 -3.67 3.92
C ALA A 48 0.46 -3.02 5.32
N GLN A 49 1.57 -2.40 5.73
CA GLN A 49 1.63 -1.65 6.99
C GLN A 49 0.69 -0.43 7.00
N ARG A 50 0.55 0.28 5.87
CA ARG A 50 -0.39 1.39 5.74
C ARG A 50 -1.84 0.93 5.86
N GLU A 51 -2.19 -0.18 5.20
CA GLU A 51 -3.52 -0.78 5.29
C GLU A 51 -3.85 -1.20 6.72
N GLN A 52 -2.93 -1.92 7.39
CA GLN A 52 -3.12 -2.36 8.76
C GLN A 52 -3.31 -1.19 9.73
N ARG A 53 -2.48 -0.14 9.61
CA ARG A 53 -2.62 1.08 10.43
C ARG A 53 -3.97 1.75 10.19
N THR A 54 -4.41 1.84 8.94
CA THR A 54 -5.69 2.45 8.58
C THR A 54 -6.86 1.66 9.18
N ALA A 55 -6.84 0.33 9.06
CA ALA A 55 -7.85 -0.54 9.64
C ALA A 55 -7.92 -0.38 11.18
N GLN A 56 -6.77 -0.32 11.86
CA GLN A 56 -6.71 -0.11 13.30
C GLN A 56 -7.28 1.24 13.72
N VAL A 57 -6.95 2.31 13.00
CA VAL A 57 -7.48 3.65 13.28
C VAL A 57 -8.99 3.69 13.06
N ALA A 58 -9.49 3.10 11.96
CA ALA A 58 -10.92 3.01 11.69
C ALA A 58 -11.67 2.25 12.82
N HIS A 59 -11.14 1.13 13.29
CA HIS A 59 -11.71 0.38 14.41
C HIS A 59 -11.70 1.18 15.72
N ASN A 60 -10.65 1.95 15.97
CA ASN A 60 -10.58 2.81 17.16
C ASN A 60 -11.66 3.90 17.12
N TRP A 61 -11.85 4.57 15.98
CA TRP A 61 -12.92 5.55 15.80
C TRP A 61 -14.30 4.92 15.93
N TRP A 62 -14.50 3.73 15.36
CA TRP A 62 -15.74 2.98 15.49
C TRP A 62 -16.07 2.70 16.95
N ARG A 63 -15.10 2.23 17.74
CA ARG A 63 -15.30 1.98 19.17
C ARG A 63 -15.68 3.25 19.93
N MET A 64 -15.01 4.37 19.64
CA MET A 64 -15.37 5.65 20.24
C MET A 64 -16.79 6.09 19.87
N ALA A 65 -17.18 5.93 18.60
CA ALA A 65 -18.54 6.24 18.15
C ALA A 65 -19.57 5.34 18.83
N ALA A 66 -19.28 4.05 18.94
CA ALA A 66 -20.13 3.07 19.61
C ALA A 66 -20.34 3.41 21.10
N ASP A 67 -19.25 3.73 21.80
CA ASP A 67 -19.30 4.17 23.20
C ASP A 67 -20.13 5.46 23.34
N ASN A 68 -20.01 6.39 22.40
CA ASN A 68 -20.76 7.66 22.41
C ASN A 68 -22.28 7.44 22.33
N VAL A 69 -22.71 6.56 21.43
CA VAL A 69 -24.14 6.28 21.20
C VAL A 69 -24.70 5.18 22.10
N SER A 70 -23.87 4.49 22.89
CA SER A 70 -24.28 3.38 23.77
C SER A 70 -25.43 3.68 24.73
N ARG A 71 -25.64 4.96 25.07
CA ARG A 71 -26.72 5.42 25.95
C ARG A 71 -28.07 5.55 25.23
N LEU A 72 -28.09 5.47 23.91
CA LEU A 72 -29.30 5.57 23.09
C LEU A 72 -29.91 4.17 22.93
N THR A 73 -30.83 3.83 23.82
CA THR A 73 -31.45 2.48 23.89
C THR A 73 -32.27 2.08 22.66
N TRP A 74 -32.61 3.05 21.80
CA TRP A 74 -33.36 2.83 20.57
C TRP A 74 -32.46 2.63 19.34
N LEU A 75 -31.15 2.86 19.47
CA LEU A 75 -30.21 2.74 18.36
C LEU A 75 -29.55 1.36 18.38
N GLU A 76 -29.79 0.58 17.34
CA GLU A 76 -29.05 -0.64 17.08
C GLU A 76 -27.74 -0.32 16.36
N LEU A 77 -26.62 -0.77 16.92
CA LEU A 77 -25.32 -0.59 16.29
C LEU A 77 -25.09 -1.67 15.22
N ALA A 78 -24.58 -1.25 14.08
CA ALA A 78 -24.10 -2.17 13.05
C ALA A 78 -22.85 -2.93 13.54
N GLU A 79 -22.46 -3.96 12.78
CA GLU A 79 -21.14 -4.57 12.94
C GLU A 79 -20.02 -3.56 12.62
N GLY A 80 -18.83 -3.80 13.17
CA GLY A 80 -17.67 -2.92 13.00
C GLY A 80 -17.27 -2.72 11.53
N PRO A 81 -16.43 -1.70 11.25
CA PRO A 81 -16.08 -1.33 9.89
C PRO A 81 -15.30 -2.46 9.21
N THR A 82 -15.77 -2.86 8.04
CA THR A 82 -15.06 -3.77 7.13
C THR A 82 -14.48 -2.98 5.94
N PRO A 83 -13.35 -3.41 5.36
CA PRO A 83 -12.80 -2.77 4.17
C PRO A 83 -13.80 -2.79 3.02
N ALA A 84 -14.10 -1.62 2.44
CA ALA A 84 -14.99 -1.54 1.29
C ALA A 84 -14.30 -2.05 0.02
N ALA A 85 -14.97 -2.91 -0.73
CA ALA A 85 -14.41 -3.54 -1.94
C ALA A 85 -14.03 -2.53 -3.05
N ASN A 86 -14.63 -1.34 -3.04
CA ASN A 86 -14.38 -0.25 -3.99
C ASN A 86 -13.45 0.84 -3.42
N ALA A 87 -12.89 0.67 -2.22
CA ALA A 87 -11.97 1.64 -1.63
C ALA A 87 -10.68 1.73 -2.46
N ARG A 88 -10.19 2.95 -2.64
CA ARG A 88 -8.91 3.18 -3.34
C ARG A 88 -7.78 3.20 -2.32
N ALA A 89 -6.86 2.25 -2.42
CA ALA A 89 -5.69 2.18 -1.53
C ALA A 89 -4.84 3.47 -1.54
N ALA A 90 -4.78 4.17 -2.67
CA ALA A 90 -4.07 5.45 -2.77
C ALA A 90 -4.70 6.58 -1.93
N TRP A 91 -5.92 6.41 -1.42
CA TRP A 91 -6.68 7.43 -0.69
C TRP A 91 -6.81 7.14 0.80
N LEU A 92 -6.10 6.15 1.35
CA LEU A 92 -6.20 5.78 2.77
C LEU A 92 -6.01 6.97 3.71
N ASP A 93 -4.98 7.80 3.50
CA ASP A 93 -4.74 8.99 4.32
C ASP A 93 -5.88 10.01 4.23
N ARG A 94 -6.46 10.16 3.03
CA ARG A 94 -7.62 11.03 2.83
C ARG A 94 -8.83 10.52 3.61
N TYR A 95 -9.13 9.22 3.53
CA TYR A 95 -10.23 8.63 4.28
C TYR A 95 -10.04 8.81 5.79
N LEU A 96 -8.80 8.66 6.30
CA LEU A 96 -8.49 8.90 7.71
C LEU A 96 -8.71 10.36 8.13
N ASN A 97 -8.36 11.32 7.26
CA ASN A 97 -8.57 12.74 7.53
C ASN A 97 -10.06 13.12 7.58
N GLU A 98 -10.91 12.39 6.87
CA GLU A 98 -12.36 12.59 6.86
C GLU A 98 -13.04 12.06 8.14
N LEU A 99 -12.41 11.14 8.90
CA LEU A 99 -13.02 10.54 10.11
C LEU A 99 -13.24 11.54 11.24
N LYS A 100 -12.26 12.41 11.51
CA LYS A 100 -12.35 13.38 12.61
C LYS A 100 -13.56 14.33 12.49
N PRO A 101 -13.79 15.02 11.36
CA PRO A 101 -14.95 15.89 11.22
C PRO A 101 -16.27 15.11 11.30
N MET A 102 -16.36 13.92 10.69
CA MET A 102 -17.57 13.07 10.78
C MET A 102 -17.87 12.64 12.22
N TYR A 103 -16.84 12.28 13.00
CA TYR A 103 -17.03 11.95 14.41
C TYR A 103 -17.49 13.15 15.22
N GLN A 104 -16.96 14.36 14.96
CA GLN A 104 -17.42 15.56 15.65
C GLN A 104 -18.90 15.84 15.38
N GLU A 105 -19.34 15.67 14.13
CA GLU A 105 -20.75 15.81 13.74
C GLU A 105 -21.65 14.80 14.46
N LEU A 106 -21.18 13.56 14.63
CA LEU A 106 -21.87 12.55 15.44
C LEU A 106 -22.02 13.00 16.89
N VAL A 107 -20.92 13.45 17.52
CA VAL A 107 -20.93 13.92 18.91
C VAL A 107 -21.92 15.07 19.09
N ASP A 108 -21.89 16.06 18.21
CA ASP A 108 -22.78 17.23 18.27
C ASP A 108 -24.25 16.82 18.11
N SER A 109 -24.52 15.86 17.23
CA SER A 109 -25.85 15.30 17.01
C SER A 109 -26.38 14.57 18.24
N VAL A 110 -25.57 13.71 18.86
CA VAL A 110 -25.94 12.97 20.08
C VAL A 110 -26.19 13.94 21.24
N LEU A 111 -25.34 14.96 21.40
CA LEU A 111 -25.55 16.00 22.42
C LEU A 111 -26.87 16.75 22.18
N SER A 112 -27.19 17.12 20.94
CA SER A 112 -28.43 17.83 20.61
C SER A 112 -29.68 17.02 20.97
N LEU A 113 -29.64 15.70 20.78
CA LEU A 113 -30.72 14.78 21.15
C LEU A 113 -30.87 14.66 22.68
N GLY A 114 -29.74 14.56 23.39
CA GLY A 114 -29.74 14.51 24.86
C GLY A 114 -30.23 15.80 25.54
N TRP A 115 -30.12 16.95 24.87
CA TRP A 115 -30.74 18.20 25.34
C TRP A 115 -32.25 18.24 25.11
N ARG A 116 -32.75 17.67 24.01
CA ARG A 116 -34.19 17.59 23.70
C ARG A 116 -34.94 16.60 24.59
N ALA A 117 -34.29 15.53 25.05
CA ALA A 117 -34.90 14.54 25.97
C ALA A 117 -35.13 15.06 27.41
N ARG A 118 -34.65 16.25 27.76
CA ARG A 118 -34.82 16.89 29.09
C ARG A 118 -35.90 17.97 29.14
N ARG A 119 -36.64 18.19 28.05
CA ARG A 119 -37.77 19.13 27.95
C ARG A 119 -39.07 18.36 27.78
#